data_AF-A0A2G5QXQ6-F1
#
_entry.id   AF-A0A2G5QXQ6-F1
#
_cell.length_a   1.000
_cell.length_b   1.000
_cell.length_c   1.000
_cell.angle_alpha   90.00
_cell.angle_beta   90.00
_cell.angle_gamma   90.00
#
_symmetry.space_group_name_H-M   'P 1'
#
loop_
_entity.id
_entity.type
_entity.pdbx_description
1 polymer ?
#
loop_
_entity_poly.entity_id
_entity_poly.type
_entity_poly.pdbx_seq_one_letter_code
_entity_poly.pdbx_strand_id
1 'polypeptide(L)'
;MRGEEVQFLARCGSGHYLQTPCSASPAPTAKWAQLVDDAIASFETAMTGEMFDLLRTHALIAPQLQGEIKPGSAFREGVAAARGGDLLGGLFGVRADALLKRRPANQMASYASGLLIGADCVAHATHTVVTVLADNRLGPLYATALDELGITSRNIDSQAAFVAGIVAIRELSR
;
A
#
# COMPACT_ATOMS: atom_id res chain seq x y z
N MET A 1 -9.52 11.00 6.65
CA MET A 1 -10.08 9.63 6.51
C MET A 1 -11.59 9.71 6.73
N ARG A 2 -12.34 8.82 6.08
CA ARG A 2 -13.79 8.63 6.30
C ARG A 2 -14.12 7.19 5.93
N GLY A 3 -14.45 6.37 6.93
CA GLY A 3 -14.61 4.93 6.86
C GLY A 3 -13.42 4.19 7.49
N GLU A 4 -12.18 4.59 7.18
CA GLU A 4 -10.98 3.90 7.70
C GLU A 4 -10.86 4.01 9.24
N GLU A 5 -11.37 5.08 9.86
CA GLU A 5 -11.43 5.27 11.31
C GLU A 5 -12.11 4.10 12.04
N VAL A 6 -13.10 3.47 11.39
CA VAL A 6 -13.83 2.33 11.96
C VAL A 6 -12.91 1.11 12.09
N GLN A 7 -12.04 0.88 11.10
CA GLN A 7 -11.11 -0.24 11.10
C GLN A 7 -10.07 -0.11 12.23
N PHE A 8 -9.70 1.11 12.60
CA PHE A 8 -8.79 1.36 13.72
C PHE A 8 -9.40 1.03 15.08
N LEU A 9 -10.74 1.07 15.20
CA LEU A 9 -11.46 0.71 16.43
C LEU A 9 -11.60 -0.80 16.63
N ALA A 10 -11.14 -1.61 15.66
CA ALA A 10 -11.18 -3.05 15.78
C ALA A 10 -10.36 -3.53 17.00
N ARG A 11 -10.95 -4.39 17.83
CA ARG A 11 -10.31 -5.04 19.00
C ARG A 11 -10.20 -6.55 18.84
N CYS A 12 -9.06 -7.12 19.21
CA CYS A 12 -8.83 -8.57 19.31
C CYS A 12 -8.61 -8.97 20.77
N GLY A 13 -9.54 -9.75 21.35
CA GLY A 13 -9.46 -10.10 22.77
C GLY A 13 -9.53 -8.87 23.67
N SER A 14 -8.61 -8.73 24.62
CA SER A 14 -8.55 -7.59 25.56
C SER A 14 -7.76 -6.38 25.02
N GLY A 15 -7.36 -6.35 23.75
CA GLY A 15 -6.56 -5.25 23.16
C GLY A 15 -6.97 -4.89 21.74
N HIS A 16 -6.37 -3.83 21.17
CA HIS A 16 -6.62 -3.42 19.77
C HIS A 16 -5.85 -4.32 18.78
N TYR A 17 -6.41 -4.50 17.58
CA TYR A 17 -5.75 -5.26 16.50
C TYR A 17 -4.42 -4.61 16.04
N LEU A 18 -4.23 -3.33 16.33
CA LEU A 18 -3.21 -2.50 15.72
C LEU A 18 -2.22 -2.01 16.77
N GLN A 19 -0.94 -2.24 16.51
CA GLN A 19 0.18 -1.76 17.30
C GLN A 19 1.24 -1.27 16.31
N THR A 20 1.56 0.03 16.34
CA THR A 20 2.58 0.70 15.48
C THR A 20 2.27 0.65 13.96
N PRO A 21 2.91 1.51 13.13
CA PRO A 21 2.25 2.21 12.03
C PRO A 21 1.44 1.29 11.13
N CYS A 22 0.21 1.70 10.85
CA CYS A 22 -0.73 0.93 10.05
C CYS A 22 -0.90 1.57 8.68
N SER A 23 -0.71 0.80 7.61
CA SER A 23 -1.19 1.18 6.28
C SER A 23 -2.58 0.57 6.10
N ALA A 24 -3.62 1.41 6.12
CA ALA A 24 -4.99 0.98 5.82
C ALA A 24 -5.35 1.40 4.39
N SER A 25 -5.80 0.48 3.53
CA SER A 25 -6.83 0.83 2.54
C SER A 25 -7.42 -0.36 1.76
N PRO A 26 -8.76 -0.41 1.69
CA PRO A 26 -9.51 -0.90 0.54
C PRO A 26 -10.02 0.28 -0.31
N ALA A 27 -9.14 1.19 -0.81
CA ALA A 27 -9.53 2.37 -1.62
C ALA A 27 -8.29 3.05 -2.31
N PRO A 28 -8.46 4.00 -3.28
CA PRO A 28 -7.39 4.62 -4.09
C PRO A 28 -6.29 5.35 -3.31
N THR A 29 -6.52 5.60 -2.02
CA THR A 29 -5.59 6.35 -1.16
C THR A 29 -5.19 5.49 0.04
N ALA A 30 -3.89 5.33 0.27
CA ALA A 30 -3.33 4.67 1.44
C ALA A 30 -3.36 5.62 2.65
N LYS A 31 -3.66 5.09 3.83
CA LYS A 31 -3.56 5.82 5.10
C LYS A 31 -2.45 5.24 5.93
N TRP A 32 -1.43 6.03 6.24
CA TRP A 32 -0.39 5.69 7.19
C TRP A 32 -0.74 6.32 8.53
N ALA A 33 -1.13 5.51 9.51
CA ALA A 33 -1.54 6.00 10.83
C ALA A 33 -0.57 5.52 11.91
N GLN A 34 -0.17 6.42 12.80
CA GLN A 34 0.60 6.10 14.00
C GLN A 34 -0.35 5.96 15.19
N LEU A 35 -0.25 4.84 15.89
CA LEU A 35 -1.02 4.57 17.10
C LEU A 35 -0.10 4.67 18.32
N VAL A 36 -0.54 5.43 19.32
CA VAL A 36 0.11 5.59 20.63
C VAL A 36 -0.97 5.51 21.69
N ASP A 37 -0.79 4.66 22.69
CA ASP A 37 -1.73 4.48 23.82
C ASP A 37 -3.20 4.37 23.38
N ASP A 38 -3.45 3.48 22.41
CA ASP A 38 -4.78 3.21 21.83
C ASP A 38 -5.46 4.40 21.11
N ALA A 39 -4.71 5.46 20.79
CA ALA A 39 -5.17 6.61 20.03
C ALA A 39 -4.37 6.81 18.73
N ILE A 40 -5.04 7.37 17.71
CA ILE A 40 -4.35 7.85 16.50
C ILE A 40 -3.60 9.13 16.86
N ALA A 41 -2.28 9.05 16.95
CA ALA A 41 -1.42 10.18 17.25
C ALA A 41 -1.20 11.07 16.01
N SER A 42 -1.05 10.44 14.85
CA SER A 42 -0.87 11.12 13.57
C SER A 42 -1.33 10.22 12.43
N PHE A 43 -1.64 10.81 11.29
CA PHE A 43 -1.85 10.06 10.06
C PHE A 43 -1.50 10.89 8.83
N GLU A 44 -1.11 10.19 7.77
CA GLU A 44 -0.83 10.75 6.45
C GLU A 44 -1.63 9.99 5.39
N THR A 45 -1.92 10.67 4.28
CA THR A 45 -2.66 10.07 3.15
C THR A 45 -1.80 10.14 1.90
N ALA A 46 -1.54 8.97 1.30
CA ALA A 46 -0.87 8.86 0.02
C ALA A 46 -1.86 8.45 -1.07
N MET A 47 -1.85 9.13 -2.22
CA MET A 47 -2.74 8.85 -3.35
C MET A 47 -2.18 7.77 -4.28
N THR A 48 -1.54 6.73 -3.72
CA THR A 48 -0.74 5.74 -4.45
C THR A 48 -1.56 4.95 -5.47
N GLY A 49 -2.74 4.48 -5.08
CA GLY A 49 -3.65 3.74 -5.97
C GLY A 49 -4.27 4.64 -7.04
N GLU A 50 -4.75 5.81 -6.64
CA GLU A 50 -5.31 6.82 -7.56
C GLU A 50 -4.29 7.26 -8.61
N MET A 51 -3.05 7.49 -8.20
CA MET A 51 -1.96 7.82 -9.11
C MET A 51 -1.72 6.69 -10.11
N PHE A 52 -1.69 5.43 -9.66
CA PHE A 52 -1.57 4.29 -10.58
C PHE A 52 -2.72 4.24 -11.59
N ASP A 53 -3.96 4.46 -11.15
CA ASP A 53 -5.14 4.45 -12.02
C ASP A 53 -5.11 5.59 -13.04
N LEU A 54 -4.73 6.80 -12.63
CA LEU A 54 -4.54 7.95 -13.52
C LEU A 54 -3.45 7.67 -14.56
N LEU A 55 -2.32 7.09 -14.14
CA LEU A 55 -1.22 6.73 -15.05
C LEU A 55 -1.65 5.63 -16.02
N ARG A 56 -2.39 4.63 -15.54
CA ARG A 56 -2.89 3.51 -16.33
C ARG A 56 -3.93 3.93 -17.37
N THR A 57 -4.63 5.04 -17.14
CA THR A 57 -5.77 5.46 -17.96
C THR A 57 -5.44 6.65 -18.86
N HIS A 58 -4.70 7.63 -18.35
CA HIS A 58 -4.55 8.94 -18.98
C HIS A 58 -3.12 9.33 -19.35
N ALA A 59 -2.11 8.64 -18.81
CA ALA A 59 -0.72 9.00 -19.08
C ALA A 59 -0.17 8.36 -20.36
N LEU A 60 0.93 8.92 -20.87
CA LEU A 60 1.65 8.37 -22.02
C LEU A 60 2.09 6.91 -21.83
N ILE A 61 2.34 6.51 -20.58
CA ILE A 61 2.75 5.15 -20.21
C ILE A 61 1.57 4.16 -20.10
N ALA A 62 0.33 4.63 -20.22
CA ALA A 62 -0.90 3.83 -20.08
C ALA A 62 -0.88 2.50 -20.86
N PRO A 63 -0.42 2.43 -22.13
CA PRO A 63 -0.40 1.17 -22.86
C PRO A 63 0.48 0.08 -22.22
N GLN A 64 1.48 0.48 -21.43
CA GLN A 64 2.37 -0.44 -20.71
C GLN A 64 1.78 -0.92 -19.37
N LEU A 65 0.72 -0.28 -18.87
CA LEU A 65 0.16 -0.55 -17.54
C LEU A 65 -1.09 -1.44 -17.56
N GLN A 66 -1.44 -2.01 -18.71
CA GLN A 66 -2.67 -2.80 -18.86
C GLN A 66 -2.57 -4.23 -18.30
N GLY A 67 -1.37 -4.70 -18.00
CA GLY A 67 -1.13 -6.02 -17.43
C GLY A 67 -1.73 -6.22 -16.04
N GLU A 68 -1.78 -7.49 -15.63
CA GLU A 68 -2.09 -7.88 -14.26
C GLU A 68 -0.93 -7.49 -13.33
N ILE A 69 -1.27 -6.98 -12.14
CA ILE A 69 -0.29 -6.62 -11.11
C ILE A 69 -0.12 -7.84 -10.20
N LYS A 70 1.13 -8.29 -10.02
CA LYS A 70 1.47 -9.40 -9.14
C LYS A 70 2.66 -9.03 -8.25
N PRO A 71 2.71 -9.51 -7.00
CA PRO A 71 3.86 -9.37 -6.10
C PRO A 71 5.06 -10.26 -6.52
N GLY A 72 5.43 -10.24 -7.81
CA GLY A 72 6.52 -11.04 -8.38
C GLY A 72 7.83 -10.28 -8.49
N SER A 73 8.78 -10.84 -9.25
CA SER A 73 10.12 -10.24 -9.45
C SER A 73 10.07 -8.81 -9.99
N ALA A 74 9.25 -8.56 -11.03
CA ALA A 74 9.14 -7.24 -11.63
C ALA A 74 8.60 -6.18 -10.63
N PHE A 75 7.68 -6.57 -9.75
CA PHE A 75 7.18 -5.69 -8.69
C PHE A 75 8.30 -5.36 -7.70
N ARG A 76 9.03 -6.37 -7.22
CA ARG A 76 10.19 -6.19 -6.32
C ARG A 76 11.28 -5.31 -6.93
N GLU A 77 11.58 -5.48 -8.23
CA GLU A 77 12.50 -4.60 -8.96
C GLU A 77 12.03 -3.14 -8.93
N GLY A 78 10.72 -2.90 -9.10
CA GLY A 78 10.13 -1.56 -8.98
C GLY A 78 10.26 -1.00 -7.57
N VAL A 79 9.99 -1.80 -6.54
CA VAL A 79 10.16 -1.40 -5.13
C VAL A 79 11.62 -1.05 -4.83
N ALA A 80 12.57 -1.88 -5.27
CA ALA A 80 13.98 -1.62 -5.09
C ALA A 80 14.42 -0.33 -5.79
N ALA A 81 13.93 -0.05 -7.00
CA ALA A 81 14.22 1.18 -7.73
C ALA A 81 13.66 2.43 -7.03
N ALA A 82 12.54 2.30 -6.30
CA ALA A 82 11.94 3.43 -5.57
C ALA A 82 12.86 4.02 -4.48
N ARG A 83 13.81 3.22 -3.95
CA ARG A 83 14.84 3.70 -3.01
C ARG A 83 15.71 4.83 -3.59
N GLY A 84 15.80 4.95 -4.91
CA GLY A 84 16.55 6.00 -5.59
C GLY A 84 15.93 7.40 -5.49
N GLY A 85 14.67 7.53 -5.07
CA GLY A 85 14.02 8.82 -4.81
C GLY A 85 13.50 9.58 -6.05
N ASP A 86 13.86 9.18 -7.27
CA ASP A 86 13.33 9.78 -8.51
C ASP A 86 12.13 8.99 -9.07
N LEU A 87 10.96 9.24 -8.49
CA LEU A 87 9.72 8.57 -8.91
C LEU A 87 9.32 8.94 -10.35
N LEU A 88 9.44 10.22 -10.75
CA LEU A 88 9.01 10.67 -12.06
C LEU A 88 9.90 10.10 -13.18
N GLY A 89 11.22 10.09 -12.98
CA GLY A 89 12.15 9.44 -13.89
C GLY A 89 11.95 7.92 -13.94
N GLY A 90 11.73 7.29 -12.78
CA GLY A 90 11.41 5.85 -12.70
C GLY A 90 10.15 5.47 -13.47
N LEU A 91 9.08 6.25 -13.34
CA LEU A 91 7.82 6.05 -14.08
C LEU A 91 8.01 6.21 -15.59
N PHE A 92 8.76 7.22 -16.03
CA PHE A 92 9.07 7.36 -17.46
C PHE A 92 9.96 6.22 -17.98
N GLY A 93 10.80 5.65 -17.12
CA GLY A 93 11.61 4.45 -17.39
C GLY A 93 10.79 3.27 -17.91
N VAL A 94 9.53 3.13 -17.50
CA VAL A 94 8.60 2.10 -18.02
C VAL A 94 8.42 2.21 -19.54
N ARG A 95 8.27 3.44 -20.04
CA ARG A 95 8.14 3.70 -21.49
C ARG A 95 9.45 3.43 -22.22
N ALA A 96 10.56 3.85 -21.64
CA ALA A 96 11.89 3.61 -22.20
C ALA A 96 12.18 2.10 -22.32
N ASP A 97 11.87 1.31 -21.28
CA ASP A 97 12.03 -0.14 -21.28
C ASP A 97 11.18 -0.81 -22.35
N ALA A 98 9.96 -0.32 -22.60
CA ALA A 98 9.10 -0.83 -23.65
C ALA A 98 9.66 -0.56 -25.05
N LEU A 99 10.14 0.66 -25.30
CA LEU A 99 10.72 1.05 -26.59
C LEU A 99 12.01 0.30 -26.89
N LEU A 100 12.84 0.09 -25.86
CA LEU A 100 14.11 -0.62 -25.95
C LEU A 100 13.96 -2.15 -25.83
N LYS A 101 12.73 -2.65 -25.62
CA LYS A 101 12.43 -4.08 -25.42
C LYS A 101 13.22 -4.72 -24.27
N ARG A 102 13.54 -3.95 -23.23
CA ARG A 102 14.29 -4.42 -22.05
C ARG A 102 13.41 -5.12 -21.02
N ARG A 103 12.11 -4.82 -21.02
CA ARG A 103 11.14 -5.42 -20.11
C ARG A 103 9.99 -6.07 -20.89
N PRO A 104 9.57 -7.29 -20.54
CA PRO A 104 8.37 -7.91 -21.08
C PRO A 104 7.10 -7.09 -20.76
N ALA A 105 6.17 -7.00 -21.70
CA ALA A 105 4.93 -6.21 -21.54
C ALA A 105 4.09 -6.66 -20.34
N ASN A 106 4.05 -7.97 -20.05
CA ASN A 106 3.32 -8.53 -18.90
C ASN A 106 3.94 -8.20 -17.54
N GLN A 107 5.14 -7.62 -17.49
CA GLN A 107 5.82 -7.23 -16.25
C GLN A 107 5.71 -5.74 -15.94
N MET A 108 5.39 -4.90 -16.93
CA MET A 108 5.46 -3.45 -16.82
C MET A 108 4.48 -2.88 -15.79
N ALA A 109 3.24 -3.37 -15.76
CA ALA A 109 2.24 -2.95 -14.77
C ALA A 109 2.67 -3.29 -13.33
N SER A 110 3.23 -4.49 -13.13
CA SER A 110 3.76 -4.91 -11.83
C SER A 110 4.95 -4.05 -11.40
N TYR A 111 5.89 -3.76 -12.31
CA TYR A 111 7.03 -2.88 -12.03
C TYR A 111 6.61 -1.45 -11.66
N ALA A 112 5.69 -0.85 -12.43
CA ALA A 112 5.19 0.50 -12.14
C ALA A 112 4.42 0.57 -10.82
N SER A 113 3.61 -0.44 -10.51
CA SER A 113 2.94 -0.56 -9.20
C SER A 113 3.96 -0.69 -8.07
N GLY A 114 5.02 -1.50 -8.28
CA GLY A 114 6.13 -1.63 -7.34
C GLY A 114 6.87 -0.33 -7.09
N LEU A 115 7.10 0.50 -8.12
CA LEU A 115 7.69 1.83 -7.97
C LEU A 115 6.84 2.74 -7.07
N LEU A 116 5.52 2.80 -7.31
CA LEU A 116 4.62 3.66 -6.55
C LEU A 116 4.46 3.19 -5.10
N ILE A 117 4.16 1.91 -4.88
CA ILE A 117 4.01 1.34 -3.54
C ILE A 117 5.36 1.37 -2.80
N GLY A 118 6.46 1.10 -3.50
CA GLY A 118 7.80 1.21 -2.94
C GLY A 118 8.12 2.64 -2.49
N ALA A 119 7.80 3.65 -3.30
CA ALA A 119 8.02 5.05 -2.94
C ALA A 119 7.17 5.46 -1.72
N ASP A 120 5.91 4.99 -1.66
CA ASP A 120 5.00 5.17 -0.54
C ASP A 120 5.57 4.54 0.75
N CYS A 121 5.99 3.28 0.70
CA CYS A 121 6.63 2.61 1.83
C CYS A 121 7.95 3.28 2.26
N VAL A 122 8.81 3.69 1.32
CA VAL A 122 10.07 4.39 1.64
C VAL A 122 9.79 5.71 2.37
N ALA A 123 8.73 6.43 1.99
CA ALA A 123 8.39 7.70 2.61
C ALA A 123 7.79 7.55 4.02
N HIS A 124 6.96 6.53 4.26
CA HIS A 124 6.09 6.49 5.44
C HIS A 124 6.31 5.30 6.38
N ALA A 125 7.00 4.23 5.96
CA ALA A 125 7.28 3.06 6.81
C ALA A 125 8.47 3.31 7.75
N THR A 126 8.27 4.14 8.77
CA THR A 126 9.32 4.62 9.69
C THR A 126 9.68 3.65 10.83
N HIS A 127 8.99 2.51 10.94
CA HIS A 127 9.16 1.54 12.03
C HIS A 127 9.60 0.17 11.50
N THR A 128 10.19 -0.64 12.39
CA THR A 128 10.68 -1.99 12.06
C THR A 128 9.55 -3.01 11.82
N VAL A 129 8.36 -2.75 12.36
CA VAL A 129 7.15 -3.55 12.16
C VAL A 129 6.00 -2.65 11.74
N VAL A 130 5.35 -3.00 10.63
CA VAL A 130 4.22 -2.27 10.06
C VAL A 130 3.01 -3.20 10.02
N THR A 131 1.84 -2.69 10.42
CA THR A 131 0.58 -3.42 10.22
C THR A 131 -0.01 -3.04 8.87
N VAL A 132 -0.36 -4.01 8.04
CA VAL A 132 -1.00 -3.81 6.73
C VAL A 132 -2.45 -4.23 6.86
N LEU A 133 -3.34 -3.24 6.86
CA LEU A 133 -4.78 -3.42 6.92
C LEU A 133 -5.34 -3.26 5.51
N ALA A 134 -5.52 -4.37 4.82
CA ALA A 134 -5.87 -4.37 3.41
C ALA A 134 -6.70 -5.61 3.05
N ASP A 135 -7.24 -5.62 1.83
CA ASP A 135 -7.86 -6.82 1.26
C ASP A 135 -6.79 -7.83 0.77
N ASN A 136 -7.27 -8.96 0.24
CA ASN A 136 -6.42 -10.04 -0.27
C ASN A 136 -5.69 -9.71 -1.58
N ARG A 137 -5.94 -8.54 -2.21
CA ARG A 137 -5.25 -8.09 -3.42
C ARG A 137 -4.12 -7.13 -3.09
N LEU A 138 -4.39 -6.10 -2.29
CA LEU A 138 -3.42 -5.07 -1.93
C LEU A 138 -2.51 -5.49 -0.78
N GLY A 139 -3.02 -6.26 0.19
CA GLY A 139 -2.23 -6.75 1.32
C GLY A 139 -0.93 -7.44 0.89
N PRO A 140 -0.98 -8.43 -0.03
CA PRO A 140 0.22 -9.08 -0.53
C PRO A 140 1.22 -8.14 -1.24
N LEU A 141 0.74 -7.08 -1.91
CA LEU A 141 1.61 -6.11 -2.60
C LEU A 141 2.37 -5.25 -1.59
N TYR A 142 1.68 -4.68 -0.60
CA TYR A 142 2.34 -3.90 0.47
C TYR A 142 3.24 -4.78 1.33
N ALA A 143 2.81 -5.99 1.69
CA ALA A 143 3.64 -6.92 2.45
C ALA A 143 4.93 -7.27 1.69
N THR A 144 4.84 -7.48 0.38
CA THR A 144 5.99 -7.74 -0.50
C THR A 144 6.90 -6.52 -0.62
N ALA A 145 6.34 -5.31 -0.72
CA ALA A 145 7.13 -4.09 -0.77
C ALA A 145 7.88 -3.85 0.54
N LEU A 146 7.21 -4.01 1.69
CA LEU A 146 7.83 -3.89 3.00
C LEU A 146 8.94 -4.93 3.21
N ASP A 147 8.70 -6.19 2.82
CA ASP A 147 9.69 -7.26 2.84
C ASP A 147 10.93 -6.93 2.00
N GLU A 148 10.75 -6.46 0.76
CA GLU A 148 11.84 -5.99 -0.11
C GLU A 148 12.62 -4.81 0.51
N LEU A 149 11.92 -3.99 1.30
CA LEU A 149 12.49 -2.88 2.04
C LEU A 149 13.17 -3.29 3.36
N GLY A 150 13.08 -4.56 3.77
CA GLY A 150 13.64 -5.07 5.03
C GLY A 150 12.76 -4.78 6.25
N ILE A 151 11.47 -4.49 6.05
CA ILE A 151 10.51 -4.12 7.08
C ILE A 151 9.57 -5.30 7.31
N THR A 152 9.43 -5.72 8.57
CA THR A 152 8.50 -6.80 8.93
C THR A 152 7.07 -6.27 8.83
N SER A 153 6.16 -7.06 8.25
CA SER A 153 4.75 -6.69 8.15
C SER A 153 3.82 -7.72 8.79
N ARG A 154 2.68 -7.25 9.30
CA ARG A 154 1.57 -8.07 9.78
C ARG A 154 0.32 -7.73 8.99
N ASN A 155 -0.24 -8.70 8.28
CA ASN A 155 -1.46 -8.49 7.50
C ASN A 155 -2.70 -8.69 8.37
N ILE A 156 -3.64 -7.76 8.27
CA ILE A 156 -4.97 -7.83 8.87
C ILE A 156 -5.99 -7.63 7.76
N ASP A 157 -6.97 -8.51 7.71
CA ASP A 157 -8.05 -8.42 6.75
C ASP A 157 -8.91 -7.16 7.04
N SER A 158 -8.95 -6.26 6.05
CA SER A 158 -9.63 -4.97 6.20
C SER A 158 -11.14 -5.08 6.40
N GLN A 159 -11.77 -6.13 5.87
CA GLN A 159 -13.21 -6.37 6.03
C GLN A 159 -13.51 -6.88 7.44
N ALA A 160 -12.75 -7.84 7.94
CA ALA A 160 -12.86 -8.34 9.31
C ALA A 160 -12.62 -7.21 10.33
N ALA A 161 -11.59 -6.37 10.11
CA ALA A 161 -11.33 -5.21 10.95
C ALA A 161 -12.50 -4.21 10.93
N PHE A 162 -13.07 -3.93 9.76
CA PHE A 162 -14.25 -3.05 9.66
C PHE A 162 -15.44 -3.58 10.45
N VAL A 163 -15.76 -4.88 10.30
CA VAL A 163 -16.86 -5.52 11.05
C VAL A 163 -16.61 -5.45 12.56
N ALA A 164 -15.40 -5.78 13.01
CA ALA A 164 -15.03 -5.71 14.42
C ALA A 164 -15.14 -4.27 14.97
N GLY A 165 -14.73 -3.28 14.19
CA GLY A 165 -14.85 -1.86 14.54
C GLY A 165 -16.31 -1.41 14.73
N ILE A 166 -17.20 -1.81 13.81
CA ILE A 166 -18.64 -1.52 13.94
C ILE A 166 -19.23 -2.16 15.20
N VAL A 167 -18.84 -3.41 15.52
CA VAL A 167 -19.29 -4.09 16.74
C VAL A 167 -18.82 -3.32 17.99
N ALA A 168 -17.56 -2.88 18.02
CA ALA A 168 -17.01 -2.10 19.13
C ALA A 168 -17.77 -0.76 19.34
N ILE A 169 -18.09 -0.04 18.26
CA ILE A 169 -18.88 1.20 18.33
C ILE A 169 -20.26 0.93 18.94
N ARG A 170 -20.91 -0.17 18.53
CA ARG A 170 -22.24 -0.55 19.02
C ARG A 170 -22.21 -0.84 20.53
N GLU A 171 -21.16 -1.47 21.03
CA GLU A 171 -20.99 -1.79 22.45
C GLU A 171 -20.78 -0.54 23.30
N LEU A 172 -20.07 0.47 22.78
CA LEU A 172 -19.88 1.76 23.46
C LEU A 172 -21.14 2.62 23.53
N SER A 173 -22.14 2.31 22.70
CA SER A 173 -23.41 3.05 22.62
C SER A 173 -24.50 2.47 23.54
N ARG A 174 -24.17 1.45 24.34
CA ARG A 174 -25.05 0.83 25.34
C ARG A 174 -24.69 1.29 26.73
#